data_AF-A0A928TLH5-F1
#
_entry.id   AF-A0A928TLH5-F1
#
_cell.length_a   1.000
_cell.length_b   1.000
_cell.length_c   1.000
_cell.angle_alpha   90.00
_cell.angle_beta   90.00
_cell.angle_gamma   90.00
#
_symmetry.space_group_name_H-M   'P 1'
#
loop_
_entity.id
_entity.type
_entity.pdbx_description
1 polymer ?
#
loop_
_entity_poly.entity_id
_entity_poly.type
_entity_poly.pdbx_seq_one_letter_code
_entity_poly.pdbx_strand_id
1 'polypeptide(L)'
;MNEPVVLRGLAELAHYRDEFAKDPEPPIPPLVASSPPPDLDANPDLLVQAVLRSARELQRLSEQDAAARREAETILEQHWRLQQDADRYDQLERDARDVVDSALEVVATAFLPASQAQADQLVATASAIAMVAASRLRAIGAELSKLEEREDLSRLLAVERAEKEARQREERALAAVERAEVLASEHKYNEALRLLGSAIKQNPNMPSLASSHDTIRRQAHAVKTLEVERALAEARRIHRHEPTRAAEILGALDLTGMPFALVRDVYGCWLQSCRRLHLDGATHYSPATGKGAVLVPESEGGRLKVVASIGLAGWTPGRQFARKALRGARPLAA
;
A
#
# COMPACT_ATOMS: atom_id res chain seq x y z
N MET A 1 -0.70 -13.60 -15.01
CA MET A 1 -1.54 -12.66 -15.79
C MET A 1 -2.94 -13.24 -15.72
N ASN A 2 -3.80 -12.72 -14.83
CA ASN A 2 -5.17 -13.21 -14.69
C ASN A 2 -6.06 -12.24 -15.45
N GLU A 3 -6.46 -12.61 -16.68
CA GLU A 3 -7.52 -11.88 -17.37
C GLU A 3 -8.86 -12.18 -16.67
N PRO A 4 -9.69 -11.16 -16.40
CA PRO A 4 -10.99 -11.37 -15.79
C PRO A 4 -11.93 -12.04 -16.79
N VAL A 5 -12.31 -13.29 -16.52
CA VAL A 5 -13.35 -14.00 -17.26
C VAL A 5 -14.71 -13.45 -16.84
N VAL A 6 -15.42 -12.80 -17.76
CA VAL A 6 -16.78 -12.29 -17.53
C VAL A 6 -17.77 -13.29 -18.12
N LEU A 7 -18.41 -14.07 -17.25
CA LEU A 7 -19.44 -15.05 -17.63
C LEU A 7 -20.77 -14.33 -17.87
N ARG A 8 -21.40 -14.58 -19.02
CA ARG A 8 -22.70 -13.99 -19.41
C ARG A 8 -23.88 -14.90 -19.10
N GLY A 9 -23.65 -16.11 -18.59
CA GLY A 9 -24.70 -17.01 -18.14
C GLY A 9 -24.17 -18.28 -17.42
N LEU A 10 -25.07 -18.94 -16.68
CA LEU A 10 -24.77 -20.15 -15.90
C LEU A 10 -24.33 -21.35 -16.75
N ALA A 11 -24.65 -21.38 -18.05
CA ALA A 11 -24.19 -22.44 -18.95
C ALA A 11 -22.69 -22.36 -19.29
N GLU A 12 -22.09 -21.16 -19.23
CA GLU A 12 -20.67 -20.95 -19.52
C GLU A 12 -19.78 -21.47 -18.39
N LEU A 13 -20.31 -21.61 -17.17
CA LEU A 13 -19.62 -22.21 -16.01
C LEU A 13 -19.18 -23.66 -16.26
N ALA A 14 -19.89 -24.41 -17.10
CA ALA A 14 -19.55 -25.80 -17.41
C ALA A 14 -18.21 -25.93 -18.16
N HIS A 15 -17.81 -24.91 -18.92
CA HIS A 15 -16.53 -24.91 -19.67
C HIS A 15 -15.31 -24.68 -18.76
N TYR A 16 -15.52 -24.11 -17.58
CA TYR A 16 -14.47 -23.82 -16.60
C TYR A 16 -14.42 -24.83 -15.45
N ARG A 17 -15.32 -25.83 -15.44
CA ARG A 17 -15.42 -26.84 -14.37
C ARG A 17 -14.09 -27.52 -14.06
N ASP A 18 -13.31 -27.83 -15.09
CA ASP A 18 -12.05 -28.55 -14.97
C ASP A 18 -10.85 -27.63 -14.66
N GLU A 19 -11.01 -26.30 -14.81
CA GLU A 19 -10.02 -25.30 -14.36
C GLU A 19 -10.11 -25.05 -12.85
N PHE A 20 -11.31 -25.08 -12.26
CA PHE A 20 -11.52 -24.96 -10.81
C PHE A 20 -11.30 -26.26 -10.03
N ALA A 21 -11.26 -27.42 -10.71
CA ALA A 21 -10.99 -28.71 -10.08
C ALA A 21 -9.52 -28.87 -9.60
N LYS A 22 -8.66 -27.88 -9.87
CA LYS A 22 -7.24 -27.88 -9.50
C LYS A 22 -6.91 -27.06 -8.26
N ASP A 23 -7.89 -26.48 -7.59
CA ASP A 23 -7.65 -26.00 -6.23
C ASP A 23 -7.34 -27.24 -5.38
N PRO A 24 -6.14 -27.33 -4.76
CA PRO A 24 -5.90 -28.39 -3.80
C PRO A 24 -6.97 -28.24 -2.73
N GLU A 25 -7.73 -29.31 -2.51
CA GLU A 25 -8.59 -29.42 -1.33
C GLU A 25 -7.80 -28.88 -0.13
N PRO A 26 -8.40 -27.99 0.68
CA PRO A 26 -7.73 -27.51 1.88
C PRO A 26 -7.20 -28.73 2.62
N PRO A 27 -5.92 -28.74 3.05
CA PRO A 27 -5.34 -29.91 3.69
C PRO A 27 -6.24 -30.33 4.83
N ILE A 28 -6.93 -31.46 4.65
CA ILE A 28 -7.78 -32.03 5.66
C ILE A 28 -6.83 -32.30 6.84
N PRO A 29 -7.00 -31.64 7.99
CA PRO A 29 -6.18 -31.94 9.16
C PRO A 29 -6.28 -33.45 9.41
N PRO A 30 -5.19 -34.11 9.85
CA PRO A 30 -5.19 -35.55 10.05
C PRO A 30 -6.42 -35.94 10.85
N LEU A 31 -7.27 -36.79 10.27
CA LEU A 31 -8.49 -37.28 10.91
C LEU A 31 -8.10 -37.85 12.28
N VAL A 32 -8.35 -37.07 13.33
CA VAL A 32 -8.41 -37.60 14.69
C VAL A 32 -9.49 -38.66 14.64
N ALA A 33 -9.13 -39.91 14.91
CA ALA A 33 -9.94 -41.10 14.71
C ALA A 33 -11.41 -40.90 15.11
N SER A 34 -12.23 -40.49 14.15
CA SER A 34 -13.67 -40.53 14.24
C SER A 34 -14.12 -41.87 13.66
N SER A 35 -15.26 -42.34 14.18
CA SER A 35 -15.95 -43.55 13.78
C SER A 35 -15.86 -43.80 12.26
N PRO A 36 -15.69 -45.07 11.83
CA PRO A 36 -15.43 -45.40 10.44
C PRO A 36 -16.48 -44.76 9.51
N PRO A 37 -16.07 -44.23 8.35
CA PRO A 37 -17.00 -43.63 7.41
C PRO A 37 -18.09 -44.65 7.03
N PRO A 38 -19.36 -44.23 6.91
CA PRO A 38 -20.43 -45.12 6.49
C PRO A 38 -20.12 -45.68 5.11
N ASP A 39 -20.44 -46.95 4.89
CA ASP A 39 -20.27 -47.62 3.60
C ASP A 39 -21.07 -46.86 2.53
N LEU A 40 -20.38 -46.37 1.48
CA LEU A 40 -20.97 -45.56 0.42
C LEU A 40 -21.88 -46.40 -0.51
N ASP A 41 -21.76 -47.72 -0.46
CA ASP A 41 -22.65 -48.68 -1.13
C ASP A 41 -23.88 -49.07 -0.26
N ALA A 42 -24.05 -48.44 0.91
CA ALA A 42 -25.20 -48.67 1.78
C ALA A 42 -26.51 -48.13 1.20
N ASN A 43 -27.64 -48.67 1.68
CA ASN A 43 -28.99 -48.19 1.36
C ASN A 43 -29.06 -46.64 1.49
N PRO A 44 -29.60 -45.90 0.50
CA PRO A 44 -29.68 -44.43 0.54
C PRO A 44 -30.27 -43.87 1.83
N ASP A 45 -31.18 -44.58 2.49
CA ASP A 45 -31.74 -44.19 3.79
C ASP A 45 -30.67 -44.16 4.91
N LEU A 46 -29.68 -45.06 4.87
CA LEU A 46 -28.56 -45.09 5.82
C LEU A 46 -27.59 -43.92 5.59
N LEU A 47 -27.37 -43.52 4.33
CA LEU A 47 -26.57 -42.35 3.98
C LEU A 47 -27.27 -41.05 4.44
N VAL A 48 -28.59 -40.92 4.23
CA VAL A 48 -29.37 -39.79 4.75
C VAL A 48 -29.32 -39.73 6.27
N GLN A 49 -29.46 -40.88 6.96
CA GLN A 49 -29.33 -40.93 8.42
C GLN A 49 -27.94 -40.56 8.92
N ALA A 50 -26.88 -40.95 8.20
CA ALA A 50 -25.51 -40.56 8.53
C ALA A 50 -25.31 -39.04 8.38
N VAL A 51 -25.76 -38.44 7.27
CA VAL A 51 -25.70 -36.98 7.05
C VAL A 51 -26.48 -36.23 8.13
N LEU A 52 -27.69 -36.68 8.48
CA LEU A 52 -28.48 -36.07 9.55
C LEU A 52 -27.82 -36.20 10.92
N ARG A 53 -27.12 -37.29 11.20
CA ARG A 53 -26.33 -37.47 12.43
C ARG A 53 -25.15 -36.50 12.45
N SER A 54 -24.38 -36.43 11.38
CA SER A 54 -23.25 -35.50 11.26
C SER A 54 -23.70 -34.04 11.36
N ALA A 55 -24.86 -33.67 10.78
CA ALA A 55 -25.42 -32.33 10.92
C ALA A 55 -25.80 -32.01 12.38
N ARG A 56 -26.37 -32.97 13.12
CA ARG A 56 -26.67 -32.81 14.56
C ARG A 56 -25.40 -32.73 15.40
N GLU A 57 -24.37 -33.51 15.08
CA GLU A 57 -23.07 -33.44 15.74
C GLU A 57 -22.39 -32.10 15.48
N LEU A 58 -22.40 -31.61 14.24
CA LEU A 58 -21.89 -30.27 13.91
C LEU A 58 -22.66 -29.17 14.64
N GLN A 59 -23.99 -29.27 14.73
CA GLN A 59 -24.79 -28.32 15.50
C GLN A 59 -24.39 -28.34 16.98
N ARG A 60 -24.24 -29.52 17.58
CA ARG A 60 -23.80 -29.65 18.97
C ARG A 60 -22.40 -29.06 19.18
N LEU A 61 -21.46 -29.31 18.28
CA LEU A 61 -20.10 -28.75 18.35
C LEU A 61 -20.13 -27.22 18.24
N SER A 62 -20.95 -26.67 17.34
CA SER A 62 -21.15 -25.22 17.19
C SER A 62 -21.75 -24.58 18.45
N GLU A 63 -22.74 -25.22 19.07
CA GLU A 63 -23.32 -24.76 20.33
C GLU A 63 -22.31 -24.80 21.48
N GLN A 64 -21.48 -25.84 21.54
CA GLN A 64 -20.40 -25.96 22.53
C GLN A 64 -19.30 -24.91 22.32
N ASP A 65 -18.88 -24.67 21.08
CA ASP A 65 -17.91 -23.63 20.73
C ASP A 65 -18.45 -22.22 21.05
N ALA A 66 -19.72 -21.95 20.72
CA ALA A 66 -20.36 -20.68 21.06
C ALA A 66 -20.46 -20.47 22.57
N ALA A 67 -20.70 -21.53 23.36
CA ALA A 67 -20.71 -21.44 24.82
C ALA A 67 -19.31 -21.16 25.37
N ALA A 68 -18.28 -21.89 24.90
CA ALA A 68 -16.89 -21.68 25.28
C ALA A 68 -16.41 -20.26 24.93
N ARG A 69 -16.81 -19.74 23.76
CA ARG A 69 -16.52 -18.37 23.36
C ARG A 69 -17.14 -17.33 24.30
N ARG A 70 -18.40 -17.50 24.71
CA ARG A 70 -19.04 -16.59 25.68
C ARG A 70 -18.32 -16.60 27.02
N GLU A 71 -17.91 -17.78 27.50
CA GLU A 71 -17.11 -17.88 28.72
C GLU A 71 -15.76 -17.17 28.57
N ALA A 72 -15.07 -17.37 27.45
CA ALA A 72 -13.83 -16.66 27.14
C ALA A 72 -14.01 -15.14 27.04
N GLU A 73 -15.12 -14.67 26.47
CA GLU A 73 -15.47 -13.24 26.43
C GLU A 73 -15.70 -12.67 27.84
N THR A 74 -16.38 -13.39 28.74
CA THR A 74 -16.51 -12.95 30.15
C THR A 74 -15.16 -12.89 30.88
N ILE A 75 -14.25 -13.82 30.57
CA ILE A 75 -12.89 -13.82 31.12
C ILE A 75 -12.09 -12.63 30.57
N LEU A 76 -12.25 -12.30 29.29
CA LEU A 76 -11.62 -11.14 28.67
C LEU A 76 -12.11 -9.83 29.31
N GLU A 77 -13.41 -9.70 29.57
CA GLU A 77 -13.96 -8.57 30.32
C GLU A 77 -13.37 -8.46 31.73
N GLN A 78 -13.25 -9.58 32.44
CA GLN A 78 -12.61 -9.63 33.75
C GLN A 78 -11.14 -9.21 33.67
N HIS A 79 -10.40 -9.70 32.67
CA HIS A 79 -9.02 -9.34 32.43
C HIS A 79 -8.86 -7.83 32.22
N TRP A 80 -9.72 -7.18 31.42
CA TRP A 80 -9.66 -5.72 31.25
C TRP A 80 -9.98 -4.94 32.52
N ARG A 81 -10.96 -5.40 33.31
CA ARG A 81 -11.27 -4.76 34.60
C ARG A 81 -10.08 -4.84 35.54
N LEU A 82 -9.43 -6.00 35.63
CA LEU A 82 -8.22 -6.18 36.43
C LEU A 82 -7.06 -5.32 35.93
N GLN A 83 -6.87 -5.16 34.61
CA GLN A 83 -5.89 -4.23 34.06
C GLN A 83 -6.18 -2.77 34.44
N GLN A 84 -7.43 -2.32 34.30
CA GLN A 84 -7.82 -0.97 34.70
C GLN A 84 -7.64 -0.71 36.19
N ASP A 85 -7.96 -1.70 37.03
CA ASP A 85 -7.75 -1.60 38.48
C ASP A 85 -6.25 -1.60 38.83
N ALA A 86 -5.43 -2.40 38.12
CA ALA A 86 -3.98 -2.35 38.25
C ALA A 86 -3.45 -0.94 37.94
N ASP A 87 -3.82 -0.35 36.81
CA ASP A 87 -3.38 1.01 36.43
C ASP A 87 -3.77 2.05 37.49
N ARG A 88 -4.97 1.93 38.08
CA ARG A 88 -5.44 2.82 39.16
C ARG A 88 -4.64 2.66 40.45
N TYR A 89 -4.35 1.44 40.87
CA TYR A 89 -3.54 1.19 42.07
C TYR A 89 -2.07 1.57 41.85
N ASP A 90 -1.55 1.43 40.64
CA ASP A 90 -0.20 1.86 40.25
C ASP A 90 -0.08 3.38 40.32
N GLN A 91 -1.08 4.11 39.81
CA GLN A 91 -1.14 5.55 39.97
C GLN A 91 -1.24 5.96 41.45
N LEU A 92 -2.12 5.31 42.23
CA LEU A 92 -2.28 5.59 43.66
C LEU A 92 -0.99 5.34 44.44
N GLU A 93 -0.22 4.29 44.10
CA GLU A 93 1.06 4.00 44.73
C GLU A 93 2.10 5.09 44.41
N ARG A 94 2.17 5.57 43.16
CA ARG A 94 3.05 6.69 42.77
C ARG A 94 2.69 7.97 43.51
N ASP A 95 1.42 8.36 43.47
CA ASP A 95 0.94 9.58 44.13
C ASP A 95 1.20 9.53 45.64
N ALA A 96 0.98 8.38 46.27
CA ALA A 96 1.26 8.20 47.70
C ALA A 96 2.76 8.28 48.03
N ARG A 97 3.64 7.77 47.17
CA ARG A 97 5.11 7.92 47.32
C ARG A 97 5.55 9.37 47.16
N ASP A 98 5.03 10.07 46.16
CA ASP A 98 5.36 11.49 45.93
C ASP A 98 4.96 12.36 47.14
N VAL A 99 3.82 12.05 47.77
CA VAL A 99 3.39 12.69 49.01
C VAL A 99 4.30 12.36 50.18
N VAL A 100 4.77 11.11 50.30
CA VAL A 100 5.74 10.71 51.34
C VAL A 100 7.05 11.49 51.17
N ASP A 101 7.60 11.53 49.96
CA ASP A 101 8.86 12.21 49.68
C ASP A 101 8.75 13.71 49.98
N SER A 102 7.67 14.35 49.50
CA SER A 102 7.39 15.76 49.77
C SER A 102 7.20 16.04 51.27
N ALA A 103 6.49 15.17 52.00
CA ALA A 103 6.27 15.35 53.43
C ALA A 103 7.56 15.15 54.24
N LEU A 104 8.45 14.24 53.84
CA LEU A 104 9.77 14.08 54.45
C LEU A 104 10.66 15.31 54.26
N GLU A 105 10.60 15.96 53.09
CA GLU A 105 11.29 17.24 52.88
C GLU A 105 10.76 18.34 53.82
N VAL A 106 9.44 18.40 54.04
CA VAL A 106 8.84 19.32 55.01
C VAL A 106 9.27 18.99 56.43
N VAL A 107 9.29 17.71 56.84
CA VAL A 107 9.79 17.31 58.18
C VAL A 107 11.24 17.77 58.38
N ALA A 108 12.09 17.63 57.35
CA ALA A 108 13.50 18.00 57.43
C ALA A 108 13.75 19.53 57.49
N THR A 109 12.83 20.34 56.94
CA THR A 109 13.04 21.79 56.76
C THR A 109 12.10 22.66 57.60
N ALA A 110 11.02 22.12 58.14
CA ALA A 110 10.01 22.87 58.87
C ALA A 110 10.56 23.41 60.21
N PHE A 111 10.34 24.70 60.44
CA PHE A 111 10.76 25.39 61.66
C PHE A 111 9.78 25.20 62.83
N LEU A 112 8.48 24.98 62.54
CA LEU A 112 7.43 24.86 63.55
C LEU A 112 7.22 23.38 63.94
N PRO A 113 7.24 23.03 65.25
CA PRO A 113 7.00 21.65 65.70
C PRO A 113 5.62 21.10 65.31
N ALA A 114 4.60 21.95 65.21
CA ALA A 114 3.26 21.55 64.78
C ALA A 114 3.24 21.14 63.29
N SER A 115 4.01 21.81 62.44
CA SER A 115 4.13 21.49 61.02
C SER A 115 4.95 20.21 60.81
N GLN A 116 5.98 19.98 61.63
CA GLN A 116 6.72 18.70 61.65
C GLN A 116 5.79 17.54 62.03
N ALA A 117 5.04 17.66 63.14
CA ALA A 117 4.14 16.60 63.58
C ALA A 117 3.02 16.29 62.57
N GLN A 118 2.49 17.31 61.88
CA GLN A 118 1.51 17.11 60.81
C GLN A 118 2.13 16.43 59.59
N ALA A 119 3.35 16.81 59.20
CA ALA A 119 4.06 16.17 58.09
C ALA A 119 4.42 14.71 58.42
N ASP A 120 4.84 14.40 59.65
CA ASP A 120 5.04 13.02 60.12
C ASP A 120 3.75 12.18 60.05
N GLN A 121 2.61 12.78 60.40
CA GLN A 121 1.31 12.11 60.27
C GLN A 121 0.95 11.83 58.82
N LEU A 122 1.25 12.75 57.89
CA LEU A 122 1.06 12.56 56.45
C LEU A 122 2.00 11.49 55.89
N VAL A 123 3.26 11.43 56.34
CA VAL A 123 4.19 10.35 55.97
C VAL A 123 3.63 9.00 56.40
N ALA A 124 3.13 8.89 57.63
CA ALA A 124 2.58 7.64 58.15
C ALA A 124 1.33 7.18 57.38
N THR A 125 0.40 8.08 57.07
CA THR A 125 -0.82 7.74 56.32
C THR A 125 -0.52 7.43 54.85
N ALA A 126 0.28 8.24 54.17
CA ALA A 126 0.64 8.03 52.77
C ALA A 126 1.48 6.76 52.59
N SER A 127 2.39 6.45 53.52
CA SER A 127 3.14 5.18 53.52
C SER A 127 2.22 3.97 53.66
N ALA A 128 1.21 4.04 54.54
CA ALA A 128 0.23 2.96 54.69
C ALA A 128 -0.59 2.76 53.40
N ILE A 129 -1.01 3.85 52.75
CA ILE A 129 -1.73 3.81 51.46
C ILE A 129 -0.85 3.19 50.36
N ALA A 130 0.42 3.61 50.25
CA ALA A 130 1.36 3.05 49.28
C ALA A 130 1.57 1.55 49.50
N MET A 131 1.71 1.09 50.74
CA MET A 131 1.82 -0.35 51.03
C MET A 131 0.57 -1.13 50.64
N VAL A 132 -0.62 -0.59 50.93
CA VAL A 132 -1.89 -1.23 50.55
C VAL A 132 -2.01 -1.30 49.03
N ALA A 133 -1.72 -0.22 48.31
CA ALA A 133 -1.73 -0.18 46.85
C ALA A 133 -0.75 -1.22 46.25
N ALA A 134 0.50 -1.25 46.75
CA ALA A 134 1.51 -2.23 46.33
C ALA A 134 1.10 -3.69 46.61
N SER A 135 0.38 -3.93 47.72
CA SER A 135 -0.14 -5.27 48.03
C SER A 135 -1.26 -5.68 47.08
N ARG A 136 -2.14 -4.74 46.70
CA ARG A 136 -3.24 -4.97 45.76
C ARG A 136 -2.73 -5.18 44.35
N LEU A 137 -1.73 -4.42 43.91
CA LEU A 137 -1.05 -4.62 42.62
C LEU A 137 -0.45 -6.02 42.50
N ARG A 138 0.23 -6.50 43.54
CA ARG A 138 0.76 -7.88 43.54
C ARG A 138 -0.34 -8.93 43.46
N ALA A 139 -1.46 -8.73 44.14
CA ALA A 139 -2.61 -9.64 44.07
C ALA A 139 -3.24 -9.65 42.67
N ILE A 140 -3.48 -8.46 42.09
CA ILE A 140 -4.03 -8.32 40.74
C ILE A 140 -3.08 -8.92 39.70
N GLY A 141 -1.77 -8.67 39.82
CA GLY A 141 -0.76 -9.27 38.94
C GLY A 141 -0.78 -10.80 38.97
N ALA A 142 -0.92 -11.40 40.15
CA ALA A 142 -1.05 -12.85 40.28
C ALA A 142 -2.35 -13.41 39.68
N GLU A 143 -3.45 -12.65 39.73
CA GLU A 143 -4.70 -13.02 39.07
C GLU A 143 -4.60 -12.88 37.54
N LEU A 144 -3.99 -11.80 37.05
CA LEU A 144 -3.76 -11.59 35.62
C LEU A 144 -2.89 -12.70 35.02
N SER A 145 -1.78 -13.08 35.67
CA SER A 145 -0.93 -14.18 35.17
C SER A 145 -1.70 -15.51 35.06
N LYS A 146 -2.59 -15.82 36.00
CA LYS A 146 -3.44 -17.02 35.92
C LYS A 146 -4.46 -16.97 34.78
N LEU A 147 -4.95 -15.77 34.44
CA LEU A 147 -5.85 -15.58 33.30
C LEU A 147 -5.09 -15.68 31.98
N GLU A 148 -3.88 -15.12 31.89
CA GLU A 148 -3.01 -15.15 30.71
C GLU A 148 -2.51 -16.58 30.36
N GLU A 149 -2.42 -17.47 31.34
CA GLU A 149 -2.12 -18.90 31.11
C GLU A 149 -3.22 -19.65 30.34
N ARG A 150 -4.44 -19.09 30.26
CA ARG A 150 -5.55 -19.72 29.53
C ARG A 150 -5.42 -19.51 28.03
N GLU A 151 -5.42 -20.62 27.29
CA GLU A 151 -5.31 -20.61 25.84
C GLU A 151 -6.44 -19.82 25.15
N ASP A 152 -7.67 -19.92 25.65
CA ASP A 152 -8.84 -19.25 25.08
C ASP A 152 -8.74 -17.71 25.12
N LEU A 153 -8.18 -17.16 26.21
CA LEU A 153 -7.94 -15.72 26.35
C LEU A 153 -6.85 -15.26 25.37
N SER A 154 -5.77 -16.04 25.24
CA SER A 154 -4.67 -15.73 24.32
C SER A 154 -5.14 -15.68 22.86
N ARG A 155 -6.06 -16.59 22.48
CA ARG A 155 -6.67 -16.61 21.16
C ARG A 155 -7.55 -15.38 20.92
N LEU A 156 -8.41 -15.01 21.88
CA LEU A 156 -9.24 -13.80 21.75
C LEU A 156 -8.41 -12.52 21.65
N LEU A 157 -7.37 -12.38 22.47
CA LEU A 157 -6.46 -11.23 22.41
C LEU A 157 -5.71 -11.17 21.08
N ALA A 158 -5.34 -12.31 20.50
CA ALA A 158 -4.72 -12.38 19.18
C ALA A 158 -5.69 -11.94 18.07
N VAL A 159 -6.96 -12.34 18.15
CA VAL A 159 -8.02 -11.88 17.23
C VAL A 159 -8.20 -10.37 17.31
N GLU A 160 -8.30 -9.80 18.52
CA GLU A 160 -8.40 -8.34 18.66
C GLU A 160 -7.19 -7.59 18.13
N ARG A 161 -5.97 -8.11 18.34
CA ARG A 161 -4.74 -7.53 17.80
C ARG A 161 -4.78 -7.56 16.27
N ALA A 162 -5.16 -8.70 15.68
CA ALA A 162 -5.29 -8.83 14.24
C ALA A 162 -6.35 -7.88 13.66
N GLU A 163 -7.49 -7.71 14.33
CA GLU A 163 -8.52 -6.75 13.94
C GLU A 163 -8.04 -5.30 14.04
N LYS A 164 -7.38 -4.92 15.15
CA LYS A 164 -6.82 -3.58 15.33
C LYS A 164 -5.75 -3.30 14.29
N GLU A 165 -4.88 -4.26 13.99
CA GLU A 165 -3.87 -4.14 12.93
C GLU A 165 -4.50 -4.03 11.54
N ALA A 166 -5.60 -4.75 11.29
CA ALA A 166 -6.35 -4.63 10.03
C ALA A 166 -6.96 -3.24 9.88
N ARG A 167 -7.62 -2.73 10.93
CA ARG A 167 -8.17 -1.36 10.95
C ARG A 167 -7.09 -0.31 10.76
N GLN A 168 -5.96 -0.41 11.47
CA GLN A 168 -4.84 0.50 11.30
C GLN A 168 -4.25 0.44 9.88
N ARG A 169 -4.18 -0.76 9.27
CA ARG A 169 -3.74 -0.90 7.87
C ARG A 169 -4.70 -0.21 6.92
N GLU A 170 -6.00 -0.36 7.15
CA GLU A 170 -7.04 0.31 6.37
C GLU A 170 -6.97 1.84 6.52
N GLU A 171 -6.89 2.36 7.74
CA GLU A 171 -6.73 3.79 8.03
C GLU A 171 -5.48 4.38 7.38
N ARG A 172 -4.34 3.67 7.46
CA ARG A 172 -3.10 4.09 6.78
C ARG A 172 -3.27 4.12 5.26
N ALA A 173 -4.01 3.18 4.70
CA ALA A 173 -4.29 3.14 3.27
C ALA A 173 -5.21 4.30 2.84
N LEU A 174 -6.24 4.62 3.62
CA LEU A 174 -7.09 5.80 3.39
C LEU A 174 -6.31 7.10 3.50
N ALA A 175 -5.47 7.25 4.54
CA ALA A 175 -4.60 8.41 4.68
C ALA A 175 -3.61 8.55 3.51
N ALA A 176 -3.18 7.43 2.90
CA ALA A 176 -2.36 7.46 1.68
C ALA A 176 -3.15 7.96 0.47
N VAL A 177 -4.44 7.60 0.34
CA VAL A 177 -5.33 8.15 -0.70
C VAL A 177 -5.44 9.66 -0.56
N GLU A 178 -5.79 10.15 0.63
CA GLU A 178 -5.94 11.59 0.88
C GLU A 178 -4.66 12.37 0.57
N ARG A 179 -3.50 11.86 1.02
CA ARG A 179 -2.20 12.48 0.71
C ARG A 179 -1.90 12.49 -0.79
N ALA A 180 -2.25 11.43 -1.51
CA ALA A 180 -2.06 11.37 -2.96
C ALA A 180 -2.95 12.40 -3.69
N GLU A 181 -4.17 12.61 -3.23
CA GLU A 181 -5.08 13.61 -3.77
C GLU A 181 -4.57 15.04 -3.52
N VAL A 182 -4.01 15.31 -2.34
CA VAL A 182 -3.33 16.58 -2.06
C VAL A 182 -2.12 16.79 -2.99
N LEU A 183 -1.28 15.76 -3.17
CA LEU A 183 -0.16 15.86 -4.11
C LEU A 183 -0.63 16.07 -5.56
N ALA A 184 -1.74 15.46 -5.96
CA ALA A 184 -2.32 15.64 -7.29
C ALA A 184 -2.87 17.07 -7.49
N SER A 185 -3.46 17.68 -6.46
CA SER A 185 -3.93 19.07 -6.51
C SER A 185 -2.76 20.07 -6.59
N GLU A 186 -1.60 19.72 -6.04
CA GLU A 186 -0.33 20.46 -6.20
C GLU A 186 0.40 20.17 -7.53
N HIS A 187 -0.23 19.46 -8.48
CA HIS A 187 0.36 19.01 -9.74
C HIS A 187 1.57 18.06 -9.62
N LYS A 188 1.80 17.47 -8.44
CA LYS A 188 2.87 16.49 -8.18
C LYS A 188 2.40 15.06 -8.48
N TYR A 189 1.91 14.82 -9.69
CA TYR A 189 1.27 13.56 -10.08
C TYR A 189 2.18 12.32 -9.94
N ASN A 190 3.47 12.45 -10.25
CA ASN A 190 4.42 11.33 -10.16
C ASN A 190 4.62 10.87 -8.71
N GLU A 191 4.66 11.81 -7.77
CA GLU A 191 4.80 11.50 -6.34
C GLU A 191 3.53 10.85 -5.80
N ALA A 192 2.36 11.38 -6.19
CA ALA A 192 1.05 10.82 -5.87
C ALA A 192 0.92 9.36 -6.36
N LEU A 193 1.26 9.10 -7.63
CA LEU A 193 1.22 7.75 -8.20
C LEU A 193 2.22 6.79 -7.54
N ARG A 194 3.41 7.27 -7.18
CA ARG A 194 4.40 6.45 -6.46
C ARG A 194 3.89 6.06 -5.07
N LEU A 195 3.28 7.02 -4.35
CA LEU A 195 2.71 6.79 -3.03
C LEU A 195 1.56 5.78 -3.08
N LEU A 196 0.61 5.96 -4.01
CA LEU A 196 -0.47 4.99 -4.22
C LEU A 196 0.03 3.62 -4.67
N GLY A 197 1.04 3.57 -5.55
CA GLY A 197 1.66 2.31 -5.98
C GLY A 197 2.28 1.53 -4.81
N SER A 198 2.83 2.22 -3.82
CA SER A 198 3.34 1.57 -2.59
C SER A 198 2.20 1.05 -1.70
N ALA A 199 1.12 1.81 -1.57
CA ALA A 199 -0.06 1.43 -0.80
C ALA A 199 -0.83 0.25 -1.42
N ILE A 200 -0.94 0.19 -2.75
CA ILE A 200 -1.58 -0.91 -3.49
C ILE A 200 -0.81 -2.22 -3.27
N LYS A 201 0.53 -2.19 -3.23
CA LYS A 201 1.33 -3.38 -2.94
C LYS A 201 1.07 -3.93 -1.54
N GLN A 202 0.80 -3.06 -0.58
CA GLN A 202 0.49 -3.43 0.81
C GLN A 202 -0.96 -3.89 0.96
N ASN A 203 -1.89 -3.33 0.18
CA ASN A 203 -3.32 -3.63 0.24
C ASN A 203 -3.93 -3.81 -1.17
N PRO A 204 -3.72 -4.96 -1.84
CA PRO A 204 -4.14 -5.16 -3.23
C PRO A 204 -5.66 -5.17 -3.43
N ASN A 205 -6.42 -5.59 -2.41
CA ASN A 205 -7.86 -5.79 -2.50
C ASN A 205 -8.69 -4.54 -2.16
N MET A 206 -8.05 -3.38 -1.96
CA MET A 206 -8.75 -2.15 -1.57
C MET A 206 -9.21 -1.35 -2.81
N PRO A 207 -10.52 -1.23 -3.08
CA PRO A 207 -11.00 -0.59 -4.31
C PRO A 207 -10.72 0.92 -4.38
N SER A 208 -10.71 1.61 -3.24
CA SER A 208 -10.46 3.06 -3.16
C SER A 208 -9.06 3.42 -3.67
N LEU A 209 -8.04 2.62 -3.33
CA LEU A 209 -6.67 2.81 -3.82
C LEU A 209 -6.58 2.67 -5.35
N ALA A 210 -7.21 1.62 -5.90
CA ALA A 210 -7.21 1.40 -7.35
C ALA A 210 -7.94 2.53 -8.10
N SER A 211 -9.09 2.95 -7.59
CA SER A 211 -9.90 4.04 -8.16
C SER A 211 -9.16 5.38 -8.13
N SER A 212 -8.56 5.74 -6.99
CA SER A 212 -7.80 6.99 -6.84
C SER A 212 -6.55 6.98 -7.75
N HIS A 213 -5.84 5.85 -7.80
CA HIS A 213 -4.69 5.68 -8.68
C HIS A 213 -5.06 5.88 -10.16
N ASP A 214 -6.15 5.27 -10.63
CA ASP A 214 -6.62 5.43 -12.00
C ASP A 214 -7.08 6.86 -12.32
N THR A 215 -7.69 7.53 -11.35
CA THR A 215 -8.14 8.92 -11.49
C THR A 215 -6.95 9.86 -11.65
N ILE A 216 -5.97 9.78 -10.74
CA ILE A 216 -4.75 10.59 -10.77
C ILE A 216 -3.93 10.27 -12.03
N ARG A 217 -3.85 8.99 -12.44
CA ARG A 217 -3.17 8.59 -13.69
C ARG A 217 -3.82 9.25 -14.92
N ARG A 218 -5.16 9.28 -14.99
CA ARG A 218 -5.88 9.96 -16.08
C ARG A 218 -5.65 11.47 -16.07
N GLN A 219 -5.67 12.10 -14.90
CA GLN A 219 -5.36 13.53 -14.75
C GLN A 219 -3.93 13.85 -15.22
N ALA A 220 -2.94 13.07 -14.78
CA ALA A 220 -1.55 13.22 -15.19
C ALA A 220 -1.38 13.10 -16.70
N HIS A 221 -2.08 12.13 -17.32
CA HIS A 221 -2.07 11.94 -18.76
C HIS A 221 -2.72 13.12 -19.51
N ALA A 222 -3.84 13.65 -18.99
CA ALA A 222 -4.51 14.81 -19.57
C ALA A 222 -3.63 16.07 -19.52
N VAL A 223 -2.97 16.34 -18.39
CA VAL A 223 -2.04 17.47 -18.24
C VAL A 223 -0.87 17.33 -19.20
N LYS A 224 -0.24 16.15 -19.26
CA LYS A 224 0.86 15.87 -20.20
C LYS A 224 0.43 16.05 -21.66
N THR A 225 -0.78 15.63 -22.00
CA THR A 225 -1.34 15.81 -23.36
C THR A 225 -1.49 17.31 -23.69
N LEU A 226 -2.03 18.11 -22.77
CA LEU A 226 -2.16 19.56 -22.95
C LEU A 226 -0.80 20.26 -23.09
N GLU A 227 0.22 19.84 -22.33
CA GLU A 227 1.59 20.36 -22.45
C GLU A 227 2.18 20.07 -23.83
N VAL A 228 2.01 18.84 -24.33
CA VAL A 228 2.46 18.45 -25.68
C VAL A 228 1.72 19.25 -26.76
N GLU A 229 0.41 19.45 -26.64
CA GLU A 229 -0.38 20.25 -27.59
C GLU A 229 0.04 21.73 -27.57
N ARG A 230 0.32 22.30 -26.40
CA ARG A 230 0.83 23.67 -26.26
C ARG A 230 2.20 23.82 -26.92
N ALA A 231 3.13 22.90 -26.65
CA ALA A 231 4.44 22.88 -27.27
C ALA A 231 4.35 22.71 -28.80
N LEU A 232 3.43 21.88 -29.29
CA LEU A 232 3.16 21.75 -30.72
C LEU A 232 2.63 23.04 -31.33
N ALA A 233 1.68 23.71 -30.67
CA ALA A 233 1.14 24.98 -31.12
C ALA A 233 2.21 26.08 -31.16
N GLU A 234 3.09 26.15 -30.16
CA GLU A 234 4.22 27.06 -30.13
C GLU A 234 5.23 26.78 -31.24
N ALA A 235 5.65 25.52 -31.40
CA ALA A 235 6.55 25.11 -32.46
C ALA A 235 6.00 25.47 -33.85
N ARG A 236 4.69 25.23 -34.09
CA ARG A 236 4.01 25.61 -35.35
C ARG A 236 3.99 27.12 -35.60
N ARG A 237 4.09 27.97 -34.57
CA ARG A 237 4.18 29.43 -34.74
C ARG A 237 5.60 29.85 -35.13
N ILE A 238 6.61 29.29 -34.47
CA ILE A 238 7.99 29.77 -34.61
C ILE A 238 8.79 29.04 -35.69
N HIS A 239 8.40 27.83 -36.12
CA HIS A 239 9.24 26.97 -36.99
C HIS A 239 9.67 27.59 -38.32
N ARG A 240 8.98 28.63 -38.79
CA ARG A 240 9.36 29.34 -40.03
C ARG A 240 10.55 30.27 -39.84
N HIS A 241 10.68 30.87 -38.66
CA HIS A 241 11.67 31.90 -38.35
C HIS A 241 12.78 31.35 -37.43
N GLU A 242 12.42 30.49 -36.48
CA GLU A 242 13.33 29.85 -35.51
C GLU A 242 13.21 28.31 -35.60
N PRO A 243 13.64 27.67 -36.71
CA PRO A 243 13.53 26.23 -36.90
C PRO A 243 14.33 25.41 -35.87
N THR A 244 15.47 25.92 -35.39
CA THR A 244 16.30 25.26 -34.37
C THR A 244 15.55 25.14 -33.06
N ARG A 245 15.00 26.25 -32.58
CA ARG A 245 14.23 26.30 -31.33
C ARG A 245 12.97 25.44 -31.39
N ALA A 246 12.27 25.43 -32.54
CA ALA A 246 11.13 24.54 -32.74
C ALA A 246 11.53 23.06 -32.64
N ALA A 247 12.67 22.67 -33.23
CA ALA A 247 13.18 21.31 -33.16
C ALA A 247 13.60 20.92 -31.73
N GLU A 248 14.16 21.86 -30.96
CA GLU A 248 14.55 21.65 -29.55
C GLU A 248 13.34 21.46 -28.64
N ILE A 249 12.35 22.37 -28.72
CA ILE A 249 11.10 22.29 -27.92
C ILE A 249 10.42 20.93 -28.12
N LEU A 250 10.25 20.53 -29.39
CA LEU A 250 9.58 19.25 -29.71
C LEU A 250 10.45 18.04 -29.39
N GLY A 251 11.78 18.16 -29.52
CA GLY A 251 12.72 17.08 -29.22
C GLY A 251 12.83 16.75 -27.73
N ALA A 252 12.56 17.73 -26.87
CA ALA A 252 12.57 17.57 -25.40
C ALA A 252 11.30 16.89 -24.85
N LEU A 253 10.24 16.74 -25.64
CA LEU A 253 8.97 16.17 -25.19
C LEU A 253 9.08 14.66 -24.96
N ASP A 254 8.52 14.19 -23.83
CA ASP A 254 8.26 12.78 -23.62
C ASP A 254 6.92 12.38 -24.27
N LEU A 255 7.01 11.69 -25.41
CA LEU A 255 5.85 11.21 -26.17
C LEU A 255 5.32 9.85 -25.71
N THR A 256 5.87 9.28 -24.64
CA THR A 256 5.47 7.96 -24.13
C THR A 256 3.98 7.97 -23.71
N GLY A 257 3.21 7.03 -24.25
CA GLY A 257 1.77 6.87 -23.95
C GLY A 257 0.85 7.90 -24.60
N MET A 258 1.36 8.75 -25.51
CA MET A 258 0.55 9.76 -26.21
C MET A 258 -0.32 9.14 -27.33
N PRO A 259 -1.49 9.76 -27.66
CA PRO A 259 -2.30 9.35 -28.81
C PRO A 259 -1.50 9.40 -30.11
N PHE A 260 -1.65 8.37 -30.95
CA PHE A 260 -0.89 8.23 -32.19
C PHE A 260 -0.99 9.45 -33.12
N ALA A 261 -2.19 10.03 -33.23
CA ALA A 261 -2.41 11.22 -34.05
C ALA A 261 -1.56 12.42 -33.57
N LEU A 262 -1.48 12.64 -32.26
CA LEU A 262 -0.67 13.71 -31.68
C LEU A 262 0.83 13.44 -31.88
N VAL A 263 1.28 12.20 -31.66
CA VAL A 263 2.68 11.78 -31.90
C VAL A 263 3.09 12.03 -33.36
N ARG A 264 2.22 11.67 -34.30
CA ARG A 264 2.45 11.88 -35.74
C ARG A 264 2.56 13.37 -36.06
N ASP A 265 1.67 14.19 -35.51
CA ASP A 265 1.65 15.63 -35.75
C ASP A 265 2.88 16.34 -35.17
N VAL A 266 3.28 15.97 -33.94
CA VAL A 266 4.52 16.44 -33.30
C VAL A 266 5.74 16.04 -34.13
N TYR A 267 5.85 14.77 -34.49
CA TYR A 267 6.96 14.25 -35.27
C TYR A 267 7.07 14.92 -36.65
N GLY A 268 5.93 15.14 -37.32
CA GLY A 268 5.87 15.83 -38.60
C GLY A 268 6.35 17.28 -38.52
N CYS A 269 5.91 18.03 -37.50
CA CYS A 269 6.33 19.40 -37.26
C CYS A 269 7.83 19.49 -36.91
N TRP A 270 8.31 18.57 -36.07
CA TRP A 270 9.73 18.45 -35.72
C TRP A 270 10.59 18.18 -36.95
N LEU A 271 10.21 17.21 -37.79
CA LEU A 271 10.95 16.86 -39.00
C LEU A 271 10.95 18.02 -40.00
N GLN A 272 9.83 18.72 -40.17
CA GLN A 272 9.74 19.90 -41.03
C GLN A 272 10.63 21.05 -40.52
N SER A 273 10.73 21.22 -39.20
CA SER A 273 11.64 22.19 -38.58
C SER A 273 13.09 21.82 -38.86
N CYS A 274 13.45 20.53 -38.75
CA CYS A 274 14.80 20.05 -39.05
C CYS A 274 15.18 20.22 -40.53
N ARG A 275 14.24 20.03 -41.48
CA ARG A 275 14.51 20.25 -42.92
C ARG A 275 14.87 21.70 -43.24
N ARG A 276 14.26 22.65 -42.52
CA ARG A 276 14.52 24.10 -42.65
C ARG A 276 15.88 24.54 -42.10
N LEU A 277 16.62 23.66 -41.42
CA LEU A 277 17.97 23.96 -40.96
C LEU A 277 19.01 23.92 -42.07
N HIS A 278 18.65 23.42 -43.28
CA HIS A 278 19.53 23.35 -44.44
C HIS A 278 20.91 22.73 -44.14
N LEU A 279 20.91 21.65 -43.36
CA LEU A 279 22.11 20.95 -42.93
C LEU A 279 22.67 20.09 -44.07
N ASP A 280 23.86 20.43 -44.55
CA ASP A 280 24.52 19.72 -45.65
C ASP A 280 24.83 18.26 -45.29
N GLY A 281 24.47 17.35 -46.21
CA GLY A 281 24.67 15.91 -46.03
C GLY A 281 23.89 15.29 -44.88
N ALA A 282 22.88 15.99 -44.33
CA ALA A 282 22.11 15.50 -43.21
C ALA A 282 21.38 14.20 -43.52
N THR A 283 21.37 13.31 -42.54
CA THR A 283 20.73 12.01 -42.59
C THR A 283 19.67 11.92 -41.49
N HIS A 284 18.47 11.50 -41.88
CA HIS A 284 17.38 11.18 -40.98
C HIS A 284 17.36 9.69 -40.64
N TYR A 285 17.36 9.38 -39.36
CA TYR A 285 17.21 8.02 -38.84
C TYR A 285 15.90 7.91 -38.07
N SER A 286 15.10 6.88 -38.36
CA SER A 286 13.76 6.69 -37.79
C SER A 286 13.54 5.20 -37.47
N PRO A 287 13.92 4.74 -36.26
CA PRO A 287 13.81 3.32 -35.91
C PRO A 287 12.39 2.86 -35.57
N ALA A 288 11.51 3.77 -35.17
CA ALA A 288 10.12 3.46 -34.81
C ALA A 288 9.25 4.72 -34.97
N THR A 289 7.93 4.54 -34.95
CA THR A 289 6.99 5.66 -35.06
C THR A 289 7.17 6.65 -33.92
N GLY A 290 7.25 7.94 -34.24
CA GLY A 290 7.46 9.02 -33.26
C GLY A 290 8.87 9.09 -32.67
N LYS A 291 9.81 8.26 -33.16
CA LYS A 291 11.21 8.26 -32.73
C LYS A 291 12.11 8.56 -33.91
N GLY A 292 13.01 9.53 -33.77
CA GLY A 292 13.92 9.86 -34.85
C GLY A 292 15.10 10.71 -34.41
N ALA A 293 16.11 10.75 -35.27
CA ALA A 293 17.28 11.61 -35.12
C ALA A 293 17.68 12.18 -36.48
N VAL A 294 18.17 13.42 -36.46
CA VAL A 294 18.83 14.06 -37.59
C VAL A 294 20.32 14.14 -37.25
N LEU A 295 21.14 13.60 -38.15
CA LEU A 295 22.57 13.55 -37.99
C LEU A 295 23.29 14.19 -39.17
N VAL A 296 24.45 14.79 -38.93
CA VAL A 296 25.31 15.40 -39.96
C VAL A 296 26.67 14.69 -40.01
N PRO A 297 27.29 14.60 -41.20
CA PRO A 297 28.64 14.08 -41.32
C PRO A 297 29.64 14.99 -40.60
N GLU A 298 30.54 14.37 -39.84
CA GLU A 298 31.66 15.06 -39.22
C GLU A 298 32.87 15.04 -40.18
N SER A 299 33.57 16.16 -40.28
CA SER A 299 34.52 16.48 -41.35
C SER A 299 35.67 15.48 -41.56
N GLU A 300 36.01 14.65 -40.56
CA GLU A 300 37.24 13.83 -40.61
C GLU A 300 37.08 12.33 -40.25
N GLY A 301 35.87 11.76 -40.12
CA GLY A 301 35.77 10.41 -39.52
C GLY A 301 34.76 9.42 -40.08
N GLY A 302 33.97 9.77 -41.10
CA GLY A 302 32.86 8.93 -41.57
C GLY A 302 31.79 8.63 -40.50
N ARG A 303 31.86 9.33 -39.35
CA ARG A 303 30.90 9.30 -38.25
C ARG A 303 29.86 10.38 -38.46
N LEU A 304 28.67 10.11 -37.93
CA LEU A 304 27.53 11.00 -37.99
C LEU A 304 27.27 11.55 -36.59
N LYS A 305 27.20 12.88 -36.47
CA LYS A 305 26.94 13.61 -35.23
C LYS A 305 25.45 13.94 -35.14
N VAL A 306 24.81 13.62 -34.02
CA VAL A 306 23.41 13.97 -33.77
C VAL A 306 23.29 15.48 -33.62
N VAL A 307 22.35 16.08 -34.36
CA VAL A 307 22.01 17.51 -34.26
C VAL A 307 20.69 17.66 -33.51
N ALA A 308 19.70 16.84 -33.84
CA ALA A 308 18.40 16.84 -33.18
C ALA A 308 17.91 15.40 -33.01
N SER A 309 17.14 15.15 -31.95
CA SER A 309 16.52 13.86 -31.67
C SER A 309 15.14 14.05 -31.08
N ILE A 310 14.27 13.06 -31.28
CA ILE A 310 12.95 13.00 -30.64
C ILE A 310 12.65 11.55 -30.24
N GLY A 311 12.19 11.34 -29.01
CA GLY A 311 11.76 10.03 -28.50
C GLY A 311 12.86 8.96 -28.38
N LEU A 312 14.14 9.34 -28.48
CA LEU A 312 15.30 8.45 -28.38
C LEU A 312 16.11 8.75 -27.11
N ALA A 313 15.97 7.90 -26.10
CA ALA A 313 16.66 8.05 -24.83
C ALA A 313 18.19 8.00 -25.02
N GLY A 314 18.89 9.02 -24.48
CA GLY A 314 20.35 9.13 -24.54
C GLY A 314 20.93 9.62 -25.87
N TRP A 315 20.11 9.93 -26.87
CA TRP A 315 20.57 10.48 -28.16
C TRP A 315 20.66 12.00 -28.08
N THR A 316 21.63 12.51 -27.32
CA THR A 316 21.79 13.96 -27.16
C THR A 316 22.51 14.60 -28.36
N PRO A 317 22.26 15.89 -28.65
CA PRO A 317 23.07 16.64 -29.60
C PRO A 317 24.56 16.49 -29.31
N GLY A 318 25.36 16.29 -30.37
CA GLY A 318 26.79 16.07 -30.28
C GLY A 318 27.25 14.62 -30.15
N ARG A 319 26.34 13.69 -29.83
CA ARG A 319 26.68 12.26 -29.77
C ARG A 319 26.98 11.73 -31.17
N GLN A 320 28.02 10.89 -31.30
CA GLN A 320 28.49 10.37 -32.58
C GLN A 320 28.12 8.89 -32.76
N PHE A 321 27.77 8.52 -34.00
CA PHE A 321 27.46 7.16 -34.39
C PHE A 321 28.17 6.76 -35.68
N ALA A 322 28.58 5.50 -35.79
CA ALA A 322 29.10 4.96 -37.03
C ALA A 322 27.97 4.77 -38.05
N ARG A 323 28.20 5.16 -39.31
CA ARG A 323 27.18 5.06 -40.38
C ARG A 323 26.65 3.64 -40.58
N LYS A 324 27.49 2.61 -40.39
CA LYS A 324 27.12 1.18 -40.48
C LYS A 324 26.12 0.74 -39.42
N ALA A 325 26.07 1.42 -38.26
CA ALA A 325 25.15 1.08 -37.17
C ALA A 325 23.73 1.61 -37.40
N LEU A 326 23.56 2.61 -38.28
CA LEU A 326 22.27 3.27 -38.55
C LEU A 326 21.56 2.66 -39.76
N ARG A 327 21.13 1.40 -39.63
CA ARG A 327 20.39 0.72 -40.70
C ARG A 327 19.08 1.45 -41.01
N GLY A 328 18.81 1.69 -42.30
CA GLY A 328 17.59 2.34 -42.75
C GLY A 328 17.59 3.88 -42.61
N ALA A 329 18.72 4.49 -42.26
CA ALA A 329 18.86 5.94 -42.29
C ALA A 329 18.77 6.46 -43.74
N ARG A 330 18.01 7.54 -43.95
CA ARG A 330 17.73 8.13 -45.26
C ARG A 330 18.26 9.56 -45.32
N PRO A 331 18.61 10.09 -46.50
CA PRO A 331 18.93 11.51 -46.63
C PRO A 331 17.78 12.37 -46.10
N LEU A 332 18.11 13.40 -45.31
CA LEU A 332 17.14 14.42 -44.93
C LEU A 332 16.89 15.28 -46.17
N ALA A 333 15.87 14.94 -46.95
CA ALA A 333 15.47 15.74 -48.10
C ALA A 333 15.06 17.15 -47.65
N ALA A 334 15.47 18.17 -48.42
CA ALA A 334 15.05 19.57 -48.24
C ALA A 334 13.52 19.71 -48.38
#